data_AF-A0A538GRB9-F1
#
_entry.id   AF-A0A538GRB9-F1
#
_cell.length_a   1.000
_cell.length_b   1.000
_cell.length_c   1.000
_cell.angle_alpha   90.00
_cell.angle_beta   90.00
_cell.angle_gamma   90.00
#
_symmetry.space_group_name_H-M   'P 1'
#
loop_
_entity.id
_entity.type
_entity.pdbx_description
1 polymer ?
#
loop_
_entity_poly.entity_id
_entity_poly.type
_entity_poly.pdbx_seq_one_letter_code
_entity_poly.pdbx_strand_id
1 'polypeptide(L)'
;MIPFALGTLAFLALTGGTAAGAEMKATLRVCGAHACTTIKTAASRLQPLTFDDSRSSPRPPPARPFYVLKLRVEGAPHVQTGWYIPSSHTTRWLIPKPSEWTKLRRRGTAFLQAHLPAGPPRRAPRPVRVVVGHRLARVTAPYAHVFDRFPPAPVPPPNAHWIVLHVLWPVGTPWWFEHDEIIDAPAKRVLGRPGGWFRIPITFANVISRDAHR
;
A
#
# COMPACT_ATOMS: atom_id res chain seq x y z
N MET A 1 -79.99 -21.70 0.38
CA MET A 1 -78.97 -22.31 -0.51
C MET A 1 -78.11 -21.15 -1.00
N ILE A 2 -76.81 -21.00 -0.75
CA ILE A 2 -75.68 -21.93 -0.51
C ILE A 2 -74.74 -21.27 0.54
N PRO A 3 -74.16 -22.00 1.50
CA PRO A 3 -73.30 -21.45 2.56
C PRO A 3 -71.86 -21.21 2.05
N PHE A 4 -71.22 -20.11 2.47
CA PHE A 4 -69.79 -19.90 2.28
C PHE A 4 -69.01 -20.58 3.41
N ALA A 5 -68.22 -21.57 3.03
CA ALA A 5 -67.38 -22.38 3.90
C ALA A 5 -66.07 -21.68 4.25
N LEU A 6 -65.63 -21.92 5.49
CA LEU A 6 -64.36 -21.54 6.09
C LEU A 6 -63.16 -22.07 5.29
N GLY A 7 -62.18 -21.20 5.02
CA GLY A 7 -60.86 -21.57 4.53
C GLY A 7 -59.79 -21.16 5.55
N THR A 8 -59.41 -22.09 6.42
CA THR A 8 -58.34 -21.93 7.41
C THR A 8 -56.98 -21.93 6.70
N LEU A 9 -56.33 -20.77 6.63
CA LEU A 9 -54.96 -20.63 6.12
C LEU A 9 -53.98 -21.20 7.16
N ALA A 10 -53.50 -22.41 6.91
CA ALA A 10 -52.38 -23.00 7.63
C ALA A 10 -51.09 -22.25 7.25
N PHE A 11 -50.61 -21.39 8.15
CA PHE A 11 -49.27 -20.82 8.08
C PHE A 11 -48.24 -21.93 8.36
N LEU A 12 -47.65 -22.48 7.30
CA LEU A 12 -46.42 -23.26 7.37
C LEU A 12 -45.31 -22.33 7.89
N ALA A 13 -44.99 -22.46 9.18
CA ALA A 13 -43.81 -21.89 9.79
C ALA A 13 -42.57 -22.53 9.16
N LEU A 14 -42.05 -21.92 8.09
CA LEU A 14 -40.68 -22.07 7.67
C LEU A 14 -39.80 -21.53 8.80
N THR A 15 -39.42 -22.40 9.71
CA THR A 15 -38.27 -22.21 10.58
C THR A 15 -37.04 -22.18 9.69
N GLY A 16 -36.80 -21.02 9.09
CA GLY A 16 -35.56 -20.71 8.40
C GLY A 16 -34.45 -20.77 9.44
N GLY A 17 -33.85 -21.96 9.56
CA GLY A 17 -32.59 -22.14 10.23
C GLY A 17 -31.61 -21.15 9.61
N THR A 18 -31.29 -20.10 10.36
CA THR A 18 -30.12 -19.30 10.11
C THR A 18 -28.96 -20.27 10.25
N ALA A 19 -28.51 -20.82 9.11
CA ALA A 19 -27.22 -21.47 9.04
C ALA A 19 -26.24 -20.44 9.59
N ALA A 20 -25.77 -20.65 10.83
CA ALA A 20 -24.71 -19.88 11.42
C ALA A 20 -23.59 -19.89 10.38
N GLY A 21 -23.42 -18.75 9.69
CA GLY A 21 -22.62 -18.69 8.47
C GLY A 21 -21.24 -19.23 8.80
N ALA A 22 -20.86 -20.34 8.17
CA ALA A 22 -19.59 -20.98 8.44
C ALA A 22 -18.48 -19.94 8.27
N GLU A 23 -17.76 -19.65 9.35
CA GLU A 23 -16.71 -18.63 9.34
C GLU A 23 -15.63 -19.05 8.34
N MET A 24 -15.48 -18.28 7.25
CA MET A 24 -14.54 -18.60 6.18
C MET A 24 -13.12 -18.64 6.73
N LYS A 25 -12.38 -19.73 6.45
CA LYS A 25 -10.98 -19.82 6.86
C LYS A 25 -10.09 -19.03 5.91
N ALA A 26 -9.02 -18.49 6.45
CA ALA A 26 -8.01 -17.77 5.71
C ALA A 26 -6.61 -18.16 6.21
N THR A 27 -5.66 -18.16 5.28
CA THR A 27 -4.24 -18.33 5.56
C THR A 27 -3.50 -17.08 5.12
N LEU A 28 -2.88 -16.38 6.07
CA LEU A 28 -1.97 -15.27 5.82
C LEU A 28 -0.54 -15.74 6.01
N ARG A 29 0.29 -15.60 4.98
CA ARG A 29 1.74 -15.82 5.07
C ARG A 29 2.46 -14.48 5.04
N VAL A 30 3.29 -14.24 6.05
CA VAL A 30 4.11 -13.03 6.19
C VAL A 30 5.57 -13.42 5.98
N CYS A 31 6.21 -12.89 4.94
CA CYS A 31 7.55 -13.28 4.51
C CYS A 31 8.55 -12.12 4.60
N GLY A 32 9.64 -12.34 5.32
CA GLY A 32 10.81 -11.45 5.37
C GLY A 32 11.83 -11.77 4.29
N ALA A 33 13.10 -11.50 4.58
CA ALA A 33 14.21 -11.81 3.66
C ALA A 33 14.46 -13.32 3.55
N HIS A 34 14.41 -14.06 4.67
CA HIS A 34 14.83 -15.46 4.73
C HIS A 34 13.81 -16.42 5.35
N ALA A 35 12.76 -15.89 6.01
CA ALA A 35 11.79 -16.69 6.74
C ALA A 35 10.36 -16.21 6.48
N CYS A 36 9.38 -17.09 6.67
CA CYS A 36 7.97 -16.76 6.62
C CYS A 36 7.22 -17.35 7.81
N THR A 37 6.27 -16.59 8.35
CA THR A 37 5.27 -17.08 9.32
C THR A 37 3.97 -17.35 8.58
N THR A 38 3.30 -18.46 8.90
CA THR A 38 1.98 -18.79 8.36
C THR A 38 0.96 -18.72 9.47
N ILE A 39 -0.10 -17.96 9.25
CA ILE A 39 -1.19 -17.73 10.19
C ILE A 39 -2.44 -18.33 9.58
N LYS A 40 -2.97 -19.37 10.21
CA LYS A 40 -4.26 -19.98 9.85
C LYS A 40 -5.30 -19.42 10.80
N THR A 41 -6.31 -18.75 10.27
CA THR A 41 -7.31 -18.07 11.10
C THR A 41 -8.61 -17.87 10.32
N ALA A 42 -9.59 -17.23 10.94
CA ALA A 42 -10.79 -16.81 10.24
C ALA A 42 -10.54 -15.56 9.38
N ALA A 43 -11.21 -15.46 8.23
CA ALA A 43 -11.12 -14.30 7.34
C ALA A 43 -11.52 -13.00 8.07
N SER A 44 -12.52 -13.07 8.95
CA SER A 44 -12.96 -11.98 9.84
C SER A 44 -11.81 -11.37 10.65
N ARG A 45 -10.89 -12.19 11.14
CA ARG A 45 -9.73 -11.74 11.94
C ARG A 45 -8.67 -11.03 11.11
N LEU A 46 -8.70 -11.18 9.79
CA LEU A 46 -7.77 -10.52 8.86
C LEU A 46 -8.35 -9.25 8.22
N GLN A 47 -9.65 -9.00 8.37
CA GLN A 47 -10.34 -7.80 7.88
C GLN A 47 -9.64 -6.47 8.28
N PRO A 48 -9.07 -6.33 9.50
CA PRO A 48 -8.33 -5.12 9.89
C PRO A 48 -7.04 -4.86 9.10
N LEU A 49 -6.57 -5.82 8.30
CA LEU A 49 -5.36 -5.72 7.48
C LEU A 49 -5.64 -5.33 6.04
N THR A 50 -6.90 -5.50 5.60
CA THR A 50 -7.28 -5.45 4.19
C THR A 50 -8.30 -4.37 3.89
N PHE A 51 -9.38 -4.24 4.67
CA PHE A 51 -10.56 -3.46 4.23
C PHE A 51 -11.31 -2.70 5.31
N ASP A 52 -11.12 -3.01 6.60
CA ASP A 52 -11.86 -2.29 7.64
C ASP A 52 -11.20 -0.97 8.00
N ASP A 53 -11.92 0.13 7.74
CA ASP A 53 -11.86 1.36 8.53
C ASP A 53 -10.52 2.10 8.49
N SER A 54 -9.64 1.70 7.58
CA SER A 54 -8.29 2.21 7.48
C SER A 54 -8.29 3.46 6.60
N ARG A 55 -7.53 4.48 7.01
CA ARG A 55 -7.37 5.68 6.16
C ARG A 55 -6.50 5.29 4.98
N SER A 56 -7.13 5.01 3.84
CA SER A 56 -6.45 4.98 2.56
C SER A 56 -5.77 6.33 2.37
N SER A 57 -4.53 6.26 1.88
CA SER A 57 -3.71 7.40 1.59
C SER A 57 -3.18 7.22 0.18
N PRO A 58 -3.31 8.22 -0.68
CA PRO A 58 -2.64 8.19 -1.97
C PRO A 58 -1.13 8.36 -1.80
N ARG A 59 -0.62 8.68 -0.60
CA ARG A 59 0.78 9.01 -0.36
C ARG A 59 1.62 7.75 -0.11
N PRO A 60 2.61 7.46 -0.97
CA PRO A 60 3.56 6.39 -0.71
C PRO A 60 4.39 6.67 0.54
N PRO A 61 4.60 5.68 1.41
CA PRO A 61 5.55 5.78 2.49
C PRO A 61 6.99 5.83 1.94
N PRO A 62 7.96 6.30 2.74
CA PRO A 62 9.37 6.24 2.39
C PRO A 62 9.81 4.83 1.99
N ALA A 63 10.71 4.72 1.00
CA ALA A 63 11.31 3.45 0.60
C ALA A 63 12.11 2.81 1.74
N ARG A 64 11.51 1.81 2.40
CA ARG A 64 12.00 1.22 3.65
C ARG A 64 11.91 -0.31 3.61
N PRO A 65 12.58 -1.01 4.54
CA PRO A 65 12.46 -2.45 4.64
C PRO A 65 10.99 -2.88 4.79
N PHE A 66 10.62 -4.00 4.20
CA PHE A 66 9.23 -4.44 4.08
C PHE A 66 9.08 -5.95 4.21
N TYR A 67 7.87 -6.40 4.53
CA TYR A 67 7.46 -7.81 4.48
C TYR A 67 6.51 -8.01 3.29
N VAL A 68 6.54 -9.21 2.71
CA VAL A 68 5.57 -9.63 1.69
C VAL A 68 4.44 -10.38 2.39
N LEU A 69 3.21 -10.03 2.07
CA LEU A 69 1.98 -10.65 2.55
C LEU A 69 1.41 -11.52 1.43
N LYS A 70 1.01 -12.75 1.75
CA LYS A 70 0.21 -13.61 0.86
C LYS A 70 -1.01 -14.09 1.60
N LEU A 71 -2.20 -13.66 1.19
CA LEU A 71 -3.47 -14.02 1.80
C LEU A 71 -4.23 -14.96 0.86
N ARG A 72 -4.57 -16.15 1.38
CA ARG A 72 -5.46 -17.11 0.72
C ARG A 72 -6.71 -17.25 1.57
N VAL A 73 -7.87 -16.90 1.01
CA VAL A 73 -9.18 -17.13 1.65
C VAL A 73 -9.79 -18.40 1.04
N GLU A 74 -10.38 -19.24 1.88
CA GLU A 74 -11.10 -20.43 1.44
C GLU A 74 -12.25 -20.06 0.48
N GLY A 75 -12.39 -20.78 -0.63
CA GLY A 75 -13.35 -20.46 -1.68
C GLY A 75 -12.96 -19.32 -2.64
N ALA A 76 -11.92 -18.53 -2.32
CA ALA A 76 -11.45 -17.48 -3.23
C ALA A 76 -10.56 -18.06 -4.36
N PRO A 77 -10.69 -17.59 -5.62
CA PRO A 77 -9.97 -18.16 -6.76
C PRO A 77 -8.47 -17.81 -6.78
N HIS A 78 -8.07 -16.76 -6.05
CA HIS A 78 -6.71 -16.20 -6.15
C HIS A 78 -6.08 -15.94 -4.78
N VAL A 79 -4.75 -16.05 -4.75
CA VAL A 79 -3.94 -15.62 -3.61
C VAL A 79 -3.67 -14.12 -3.75
N GLN A 80 -4.14 -13.39 -2.76
CA GLN A 80 -3.92 -11.95 -2.59
C GLN A 80 -2.46 -11.70 -2.23
N THR A 81 -1.74 -10.88 -2.99
CA THR A 81 -0.38 -10.45 -2.61
C THR A 81 -0.40 -9.03 -2.10
N GLY A 82 0.36 -8.75 -1.05
CA GLY A 82 0.53 -7.41 -0.52
C GLY A 82 1.88 -7.22 0.12
N TRP A 83 2.08 -6.05 0.70
CA TRP A 83 3.29 -5.69 1.42
C TRP A 83 2.95 -4.96 2.70
N TYR A 84 3.79 -5.13 3.70
CA TYR A 84 3.73 -4.42 4.98
C TYR A 84 5.04 -3.68 5.22
N ILE A 85 4.96 -2.39 5.57
CA ILE A 85 6.12 -1.56 5.89
C ILE A 85 6.06 -1.20 7.37
N PRO A 86 6.89 -1.86 8.21
CA PRO A 86 6.83 -1.69 9.66
C PRO A 86 7.03 -0.24 10.11
N SER A 87 7.97 0.50 9.52
CA SER A 87 8.30 1.87 9.97
C SER A 87 7.18 2.90 9.77
N SER A 88 6.22 2.62 8.89
CA SER A 88 5.06 3.48 8.63
C SER A 88 3.75 2.86 9.09
N HIS A 89 3.75 1.61 9.51
CA HIS A 89 2.56 0.81 9.78
C HIS A 89 1.57 0.83 8.60
N THR A 90 2.10 0.72 7.38
CA THR A 90 1.28 0.77 6.16
C THR A 90 1.31 -0.55 5.42
N THR A 91 0.18 -0.89 4.81
CA THR A 91 0.04 -1.99 3.87
C THR A 91 -0.31 -1.49 2.48
N ARG A 92 -0.06 -2.33 1.49
CA ARG A 92 -0.58 -2.19 0.14
C ARG A 92 -0.87 -3.58 -0.40
N TRP A 93 -2.00 -3.77 -1.04
CA TRP A 93 -2.43 -5.04 -1.61
C TRP A 93 -2.52 -4.93 -3.13
N LEU A 94 -2.45 -6.05 -3.84
CA LEU A 94 -2.47 -6.12 -5.30
C LEU A 94 -3.66 -6.97 -5.76
N ILE A 95 -4.88 -6.42 -5.88
CA ILE A 95 -6.02 -7.18 -6.47
C ILE A 95 -7.18 -6.31 -7.00
N PRO A 96 -7.65 -6.55 -8.24
CA PRO A 96 -6.88 -7.05 -9.38
C PRO A 96 -5.79 -6.04 -9.80
N LYS A 97 -5.86 -4.82 -9.25
CA LYS A 97 -4.91 -3.72 -9.42
C LYS A 97 -4.30 -3.36 -8.05
N PRO A 98 -3.15 -2.68 -7.99
CA PRO A 98 -2.59 -2.22 -6.72
C PRO A 98 -3.59 -1.29 -6.01
N SER A 99 -3.85 -1.57 -4.74
CA SER A 99 -4.62 -0.69 -3.86
C SER A 99 -3.83 0.60 -3.60
N GLU A 100 -4.53 1.61 -3.08
CA GLU A 100 -3.87 2.71 -2.38
C GLU A 100 -3.07 2.21 -1.17
N TRP A 101 -2.23 3.07 -0.62
CA TRP A 101 -1.53 2.78 0.62
C TRP A 101 -2.48 2.89 1.79
N THR A 102 -2.47 1.91 2.67
CA THR A 102 -3.40 1.84 3.79
C THR A 102 -2.63 1.93 5.09
N LYS A 103 -2.91 2.95 5.91
CA LYS A 103 -2.33 3.03 7.27
C LYS A 103 -3.11 2.15 8.22
N LEU A 104 -2.44 1.16 8.80
CA LEU A 104 -3.03 0.24 9.76
C LEU A 104 -3.34 0.95 11.08
N ARG A 105 -4.51 0.65 11.64
CA ARG A 105 -4.86 1.01 13.02
C ARG A 105 -4.10 0.14 14.02
N ARG A 106 -4.14 0.53 15.30
CA ARG A 106 -3.42 -0.15 16.41
C ARG A 106 -3.62 -1.67 16.42
N ARG A 107 -4.85 -2.16 16.22
CA ARG A 107 -5.16 -3.60 16.20
C ARG A 107 -4.46 -4.33 15.04
N GLY A 108 -4.58 -3.83 13.81
CA GLY A 108 -3.93 -4.44 12.64
C GLY A 108 -2.40 -4.39 12.73
N THR A 109 -1.85 -3.28 13.23
CA THR A 109 -0.41 -3.15 13.49
C THR A 109 0.07 -4.17 14.52
N ALA A 110 -0.60 -4.27 15.67
CA ALA A 110 -0.25 -5.23 16.72
C ALA A 110 -0.37 -6.68 16.22
N PHE A 111 -1.40 -6.98 15.44
CA PHE A 111 -1.58 -8.30 14.84
C PHE A 111 -0.40 -8.69 13.95
N LEU A 112 0.02 -7.83 13.01
CA LEU A 112 1.15 -8.14 12.14
C LEU A 112 2.46 -8.20 12.91
N GLN A 113 2.69 -7.30 13.86
CA GLN A 113 3.89 -7.29 14.69
C GLN A 113 4.04 -8.58 15.50
N ALA A 114 2.95 -9.11 16.07
CA ALA A 114 2.96 -10.37 16.81
C ALA A 114 3.23 -11.60 15.94
N HIS A 115 3.08 -11.50 14.62
CA HIS A 115 3.23 -12.63 13.69
C HIS A 115 4.32 -12.41 12.62
N LEU A 116 5.25 -11.48 12.85
CA LEU A 116 6.42 -11.34 11.99
C LEU A 116 7.28 -12.62 12.04
N PRO A 117 7.93 -13.02 10.94
CA PRO A 117 8.87 -14.14 10.96
C PRO A 117 10.10 -13.84 11.81
N ALA A 118 10.78 -14.89 12.28
CA ALA A 118 11.99 -14.83 13.10
C ALA A 118 13.26 -14.30 12.36
N GLY A 119 13.09 -13.45 11.35
CA GLY A 119 14.18 -12.90 10.54
C GLY A 119 13.87 -11.49 10.06
N PRO A 120 14.87 -10.79 9.49
CA PRO A 120 14.70 -9.40 9.11
C PRO A 120 13.69 -9.23 7.96
N PRO A 121 13.08 -8.05 7.84
CA PRO A 121 12.32 -7.67 6.65
C PRO A 121 13.22 -7.72 5.41
N ARG A 122 12.61 -7.76 4.23
CA ARG A 122 13.32 -7.51 2.97
C ARG A 122 13.93 -6.11 3.01
N ARG A 123 15.10 -5.96 2.41
CA ARG A 123 15.84 -4.69 2.39
C ARG A 123 15.01 -3.60 1.70
N ALA A 124 15.26 -2.34 2.09
CA ALA A 124 14.71 -1.19 1.38
C ALA A 124 15.13 -1.25 -0.10
N PRO A 125 14.21 -1.07 -1.05
CA PRO A 125 14.56 -1.12 -2.45
C PRO A 125 15.34 0.13 -2.84
N ARG A 126 16.20 -0.02 -3.85
CA ARG A 126 16.91 1.09 -4.49
C ARG A 126 16.32 1.28 -5.89
N PRO A 127 16.14 2.52 -6.37
CA PRO A 127 15.69 2.75 -7.74
C PRO A 127 16.64 2.10 -8.74
N VAL A 128 16.08 1.40 -9.73
CA VAL A 128 16.84 0.73 -10.79
C VAL A 128 17.20 1.68 -11.91
N ARG A 129 16.35 2.67 -12.17
CA ARG A 129 16.52 3.66 -13.23
C ARG A 129 15.87 4.97 -12.81
N VAL A 130 16.50 6.08 -13.10
CA VAL A 130 15.94 7.41 -12.84
C VAL A 130 16.16 8.31 -14.04
N VAL A 131 15.09 8.93 -14.52
CA VAL A 131 15.15 9.99 -15.54
C VAL A 131 14.83 11.32 -14.86
N VAL A 132 15.65 12.33 -15.15
CA VAL A 132 15.60 13.68 -14.58
C VAL A 132 15.50 14.66 -15.74
N GLY A 133 14.35 15.30 -15.89
CA GLY A 133 13.97 15.97 -17.13
C GLY A 133 13.97 14.97 -18.28
N HIS A 134 14.92 15.14 -19.21
CA HIS A 134 15.12 14.27 -20.37
C HIS A 134 16.36 13.37 -20.25
N ARG A 135 17.02 13.33 -19.08
CA ARG A 135 18.35 12.73 -18.91
C ARG A 135 18.35 11.56 -17.95
N LEU A 136 19.18 10.57 -18.22
CA LEU A 136 19.36 9.43 -17.32
C LEU A 136 20.34 9.78 -16.20
N ALA A 137 19.92 9.64 -14.94
CA ALA A 137 20.81 9.84 -13.80
C ALA A 137 21.86 8.71 -13.74
N ARG A 138 23.14 9.09 -13.58
CA ARG A 138 24.25 8.12 -13.45
C ARG A 138 24.22 7.36 -12.12
N VAL A 139 23.74 8.01 -11.06
CA VAL A 139 23.67 7.43 -9.72
C VAL A 139 22.24 7.51 -9.23
N THR A 140 21.59 6.36 -9.07
CA THR A 140 20.16 6.29 -8.72
C THR A 140 19.88 6.31 -7.22
N ALA A 141 20.88 5.99 -6.39
CA ALA A 141 20.70 5.84 -4.94
C ALA A 141 20.08 7.05 -4.22
N PRO A 142 20.44 8.32 -4.52
CA PRO A 142 19.82 9.48 -3.89
C PRO A 142 18.30 9.57 -4.12
N TYR A 143 17.80 9.02 -5.23
CA TYR A 143 16.38 9.07 -5.55
C TYR A 143 15.55 8.06 -4.75
N ALA A 144 16.18 7.22 -3.92
CA ALA A 144 15.44 6.43 -2.93
C ALA A 144 14.69 7.33 -1.92
N HIS A 145 15.12 8.59 -1.78
CA HIS A 145 14.57 9.57 -0.85
C HIS A 145 13.37 10.35 -1.41
N VAL A 146 12.95 10.12 -2.66
CA VAL A 146 11.82 10.84 -3.27
C VAL A 146 10.48 10.65 -2.56
N PHE A 147 10.34 9.64 -1.68
CA PHE A 147 9.17 9.41 -0.82
C PHE A 147 9.44 9.64 0.67
N ASP A 148 10.61 10.17 1.05
CA ASP A 148 10.93 10.46 2.46
C ASP A 148 9.97 11.50 3.06
N ARG A 149 9.86 11.49 4.39
CA ARG A 149 9.04 12.44 5.13
C ARG A 149 9.70 13.81 5.16
N PHE A 150 9.33 14.63 4.20
CA PHE A 150 9.70 16.04 4.12
C PHE A 150 8.60 16.92 4.72
N PRO A 151 8.94 18.11 5.27
CA PRO A 151 7.96 19.10 5.68
C PRO A 151 7.07 19.52 4.50
N PRO A 152 5.76 19.74 4.71
CA PRO A 152 4.90 20.34 3.69
C PRO A 152 5.45 21.69 3.21
N ALA A 153 5.22 22.01 1.94
CA ALA A 153 5.57 23.28 1.33
C ALA A 153 4.36 23.86 0.59
N PRO A 154 4.29 25.20 0.42
CA PRO A 154 3.33 25.80 -0.49
C PRO A 154 3.64 25.37 -1.93
N VAL A 155 2.62 25.45 -2.79
CA VAL A 155 2.78 25.28 -4.24
C VAL A 155 3.76 26.34 -4.75
N PRO A 156 4.80 25.96 -5.51
CA PRO A 156 5.70 26.92 -6.12
C PRO A 156 4.98 27.83 -7.14
N PRO A 157 5.49 29.05 -7.39
CA PRO A 157 4.91 29.97 -8.36
C PRO A 157 4.79 29.34 -9.77
N PRO A 158 3.81 29.75 -10.59
CA PRO A 158 3.61 29.19 -11.93
C PRO A 158 4.82 29.32 -12.86
N ASN A 159 5.65 30.36 -12.67
CA ASN A 159 6.87 30.61 -13.43
C ASN A 159 8.12 29.90 -12.88
N ALA A 160 7.97 29.00 -11.89
CA ALA A 160 9.08 28.20 -11.42
C ALA A 160 9.58 27.27 -12.53
N HIS A 161 10.91 27.09 -12.61
CA HIS A 161 11.50 26.08 -13.48
C HIS A 161 11.29 24.69 -12.87
N TRP A 162 10.58 23.83 -13.59
CA TRP A 162 10.23 22.48 -13.17
C TRP A 162 11.12 21.43 -13.81
N ILE A 163 11.46 20.40 -13.04
CA ILE A 163 12.18 19.23 -13.50
C ILE A 163 11.32 18.01 -13.19
N VAL A 164 10.88 17.31 -14.24
CA VAL A 164 10.14 16.05 -14.11
C VAL A 164 11.10 14.93 -13.70
N LEU A 165 10.66 14.05 -12.81
CA LEU A 165 11.39 12.92 -12.28
C LEU A 165 10.59 11.64 -12.56
N HIS A 166 11.20 10.69 -13.28
CA HIS A 166 10.67 9.34 -13.41
C HIS A 166 11.58 8.37 -12.67
N VAL A 167 11.04 7.74 -11.62
CA VAL A 167 11.79 6.82 -10.75
C VAL A 167 11.26 5.41 -10.93
N LEU A 168 12.06 4.55 -11.54
CA LEU A 168 11.74 3.14 -11.71
C LEU A 168 12.30 2.34 -10.53
N TRP A 169 11.44 1.56 -9.89
CA TRP A 169 11.79 0.69 -8.76
C TRP A 169 12.04 -0.75 -9.22
N PRO A 170 12.59 -1.65 -8.38
CA PRO A 170 12.71 -3.06 -8.72
C PRO A 170 11.34 -3.76 -8.71
N VAL A 171 11.15 -4.71 -9.62
CA VAL A 171 9.96 -5.58 -9.67
C VAL A 171 9.79 -6.35 -8.35
N GLY A 172 8.54 -6.56 -7.94
CA GLY A 172 8.20 -7.30 -6.72
C GLY A 172 8.34 -6.49 -5.42
N THR A 173 8.69 -5.22 -5.52
CA THR A 173 8.68 -4.26 -4.41
C THR A 173 7.36 -3.48 -4.41
N PRO A 174 6.89 -2.96 -3.27
CA PRO A 174 5.62 -2.24 -3.27
C PRO A 174 5.70 -0.87 -3.94
N TRP A 175 6.92 -0.34 -4.17
CA TRP A 175 7.15 0.88 -4.92
C TRP A 175 7.21 0.67 -6.43
N TRP A 176 7.23 -0.59 -6.91
CA TRP A 176 7.17 -0.90 -8.35
C TRP A 176 6.02 -0.19 -9.05
N PHE A 177 4.90 0.00 -8.35
CA PHE A 177 3.68 0.61 -8.89
C PHE A 177 3.60 2.13 -8.69
N GLU A 178 4.66 2.77 -8.18
CA GLU A 178 4.72 4.23 -8.06
C GLU A 178 5.23 4.83 -9.36
N HIS A 179 4.29 5.07 -10.28
CA HIS A 179 4.57 5.65 -11.60
C HIS A 179 4.07 7.08 -11.75
N ASP A 180 3.40 7.61 -10.72
CA ASP A 180 2.88 8.97 -10.74
C ASP A 180 4.00 9.98 -10.95
N GLU A 181 3.64 11.10 -11.59
CA GLU A 181 4.57 12.16 -11.88
C GLU A 181 5.15 12.75 -10.58
N ILE A 182 6.48 12.79 -10.52
CA ILE A 182 7.23 13.49 -9.49
C ILE A 182 7.87 14.68 -10.16
N ILE A 183 7.72 15.88 -9.59
CA ILE A 183 8.27 17.11 -10.15
C ILE A 183 9.05 17.86 -9.07
N ASP A 184 10.13 18.53 -9.45
CA ASP A 184 10.93 19.34 -8.55
C ASP A 184 11.09 20.77 -9.08
N ALA A 185 11.05 21.74 -8.18
CA ALA A 185 11.49 23.11 -8.42
C ALA A 185 12.77 23.35 -7.59
N PRO A 186 13.98 23.05 -8.13
CA PRO A 186 15.20 23.00 -7.33
C PRO A 186 15.54 24.32 -6.64
N ALA A 187 15.37 25.44 -7.36
CA ALA A 187 15.64 26.78 -6.83
C ALA A 187 14.73 27.14 -5.63
N LYS A 188 13.53 26.54 -5.55
CA LYS A 188 12.61 26.70 -4.43
C LYS A 188 12.73 25.58 -3.40
N ARG A 189 13.47 24.51 -3.72
CA ARG A 189 13.62 23.28 -2.94
C ARG A 189 12.26 22.65 -2.64
N VAL A 190 11.41 22.55 -3.65
CA VAL A 190 10.06 21.99 -3.51
C VAL A 190 9.84 20.83 -4.47
N LEU A 191 9.54 19.67 -3.89
CA LEU A 191 9.20 18.44 -4.59
C LEU A 191 7.67 18.23 -4.56
N GLY A 192 7.05 18.17 -5.72
CA GLY A 192 5.69 17.70 -5.94
C GLY A 192 5.67 16.20 -6.20
N ARG A 193 4.79 15.47 -5.51
CA ARG A 193 4.58 14.02 -5.66
C ARG A 193 3.20 13.65 -5.10
N PRO A 194 2.72 12.40 -5.22
CA PRO A 194 1.48 11.99 -4.59
C PRO A 194 1.41 12.35 -3.10
N GLY A 195 0.31 13.01 -2.72
CA GLY A 195 0.09 13.54 -1.37
C GLY A 195 0.56 14.98 -1.14
N GLY A 196 1.05 15.69 -2.16
CA GLY A 196 1.20 17.16 -2.16
C GLY A 196 2.62 17.66 -2.42
N TRP A 197 2.90 18.85 -1.88
CA TRP A 197 4.15 19.58 -2.10
C TRP A 197 5.00 19.58 -0.84
N PHE A 198 6.31 19.36 -1.00
CA PHE A 198 7.20 19.15 0.13
C PHE A 198 8.53 19.89 -0.02
N ARG A 199 9.04 20.44 1.08
CA ARG A 199 10.35 21.10 1.12
C ARG A 199 11.46 20.06 1.24
N ILE A 200 12.33 19.98 0.24
CA ILE A 200 13.46 19.05 0.23
C ILE A 200 14.76 19.68 0.75
N PRO A 201 15.71 18.89 1.28
CA PRO A 201 17.04 19.36 1.62
C PRO A 201 17.76 19.92 0.38
N ILE A 202 18.57 20.97 0.58
CA ILE A 202 19.37 21.58 -0.50
C ILE A 202 20.31 20.56 -1.16
N THR A 203 20.84 19.60 -0.38
CA THR A 203 21.67 18.52 -0.91
C THR A 203 20.94 17.67 -1.93
N PHE A 204 19.64 17.41 -1.73
CA PHE A 204 18.84 16.64 -2.67
C PHE A 204 18.42 17.47 -3.89
N ALA A 205 18.05 18.73 -3.69
CA ALA A 205 17.76 19.66 -4.80
C ALA A 205 18.99 19.83 -5.73
N ASN A 206 20.19 19.91 -5.16
CA ASN A 206 21.43 20.01 -5.92
C ASN A 206 21.72 18.74 -6.74
N VAL A 207 21.37 17.56 -6.23
CA VAL A 207 21.47 16.30 -6.99
C VAL A 207 20.55 16.34 -8.20
N ILE A 208 19.28 16.72 -8.01
CA ILE A 208 18.29 16.83 -9.08
C ILE A 208 18.73 17.84 -10.15
N SER A 209 19.12 19.06 -9.73
CA SER A 209 19.56 20.10 -10.66
C SER A 209 20.81 19.67 -11.45
N ARG A 210 21.82 19.09 -10.78
CA ARG A 210 23.03 18.60 -11.46
C ARG A 210 22.70 17.55 -12.51
N ASP A 211 21.84 16.59 -12.19
CA ASP A 211 21.53 15.47 -13.09
C ASP A 211 20.59 15.89 -14.24
N ALA A 212 19.89 17.02 -14.11
CA ALA A 212 19.09 17.60 -15.18
C ALA A 212 19.90 18.37 -16.24
N HIS A 213 21.05 18.94 -15.87
CA HIS A 213 21.85 19.83 -16.74
C HIS A 213 23.13 19.19 -17.31
N ARG A 214 23.53 18.02 -16.82
CA ARG A 214 24.71 17.29 -17.31
C ARG A 214 24.40 16.46 -18.53
#